data_AF-A0A7X9DX50-F1
#
_entry.id   AF-A0A7X9DX50-F1
#
_cell.length_a   1.000
_cell.length_b   1.000
_cell.length_c   1.000
_cell.angle_alpha   90.00
_cell.angle_beta   90.00
_cell.angle_gamma   90.00
#
_symmetry.space_group_name_H-M   'P 1'
#
loop_
_entity.id
_entity.type
_entity.pdbx_description
1 polymer ?
#
loop_
_entity_poly.entity_id
_entity_poly.type
_entity_poly.pdbx_seq_one_letter_code
_entity_poly.pdbx_strand_id
1 'polypeptide(L)'
;MSRKAFWIVTGGLLLAPACGVNDMSEFRHFGQRIINGSVDNTNNAVVVLYNTAVGALCTGTLITNDVVMTAAHCVESDPYMNNCNRPVSASSMRVGFGVYESSATWRNVSELRQHPNWDCNNLVNDITMLRLSSAPPSGVTPIPYLPSTLEVTSDDVGTQLEFSGYGQTESGSTGTRLHVSNALDLVCISASGCSGYASRNTICYDENPGGPCSGDSGGPAFILRSGTKYVAGITSYGDQNCSQFGCSTKVDAFEDFITDFIGTSLPLGSTCSAGTQCQSGFCVDSVCCENSCASACQSCNLASSRGYCRADPDNTPCPDSNLCNGTEVCRSGSCTAGTALNCDDGSLCTTDACNPSTGCTHAPANNGASCDDRNVCNGQETCQNGACLSQNPLNCDDGNGCTADVCDSINGCLHTQLPDGAWCSDNNACNGLETCRGGACQPGNPLDCNDFNPCTLDTCNPGSGCVRQNIANGSPCDDGNLCNGADACQNGTCLPTGAGLACDDHNPCTTDSCDPVLGCRNAPVADGTNCGGGLCGTAVCQGGACVPSGTVNCDDDNACTIDSCATDVGCLHMPRPDGYECGDCVMCQAGTCSAEVPDCKSDGCGCGTADGAGTGGLAMLLLAPFLRRKRS
;
A
#
# COMPACT_ATOMS: atom_id res chain seq x y z
N MET A 1 -28.69 96.65 11.56
CA MET A 1 -27.62 95.81 12.16
C MET A 1 -28.21 94.42 12.41
N SER A 2 -27.68 93.27 12.03
CA SER A 2 -26.59 92.88 11.12
C SER A 2 -26.75 91.37 10.81
N ARG A 3 -26.84 91.05 9.52
CA ARG A 3 -26.35 89.88 8.75
C ARG A 3 -25.87 88.58 9.44
N LYS A 4 -26.23 87.44 8.83
CA LYS A 4 -25.39 86.46 8.05
C LYS A 4 -26.11 85.08 8.04
N ALA A 5 -26.72 84.62 6.93
CA ALA A 5 -26.21 83.83 5.80
C ALA A 5 -25.67 82.41 6.15
N PHE A 6 -26.19 81.34 5.52
CA PHE A 6 -25.39 80.21 4.98
C PHE A 6 -26.18 79.24 4.05
N TRP A 7 -25.81 79.27 2.76
CA TRP A 7 -25.66 78.26 1.69
C TRP A 7 -26.77 77.36 1.08
N ILE A 8 -26.69 77.37 -0.26
CA ILE A 8 -27.34 76.57 -1.31
C ILE A 8 -26.50 75.30 -1.57
N VAL A 9 -27.17 74.16 -1.84
CA VAL A 9 -26.65 73.09 -2.70
C VAL A 9 -27.72 72.70 -3.71
N THR A 10 -27.36 72.87 -4.98
CA THR A 10 -28.09 72.52 -6.21
C THR A 10 -27.86 71.07 -6.63
N GLY A 11 -28.90 70.43 -7.15
CA GLY A 11 -28.87 69.26 -8.03
C GLY A 11 -30.32 68.95 -8.38
N GLY A 12 -30.80 68.89 -9.61
CA GLY A 12 -30.17 68.73 -10.93
C GLY A 12 -31.21 67.97 -11.75
N LEU A 13 -32.22 68.69 -12.25
CA LEU A 13 -33.36 68.16 -12.98
C LEU A 13 -32.96 67.96 -14.45
N LEU A 14 -32.81 66.70 -14.88
CA LEU A 14 -32.56 66.35 -16.28
C LEU A 14 -33.89 66.15 -17.02
N LEU A 15 -34.24 67.15 -17.82
CA LEU A 15 -35.27 67.10 -18.86
C LEU A 15 -34.74 66.29 -20.05
N ALA A 16 -35.49 65.28 -20.49
CA ALA A 16 -35.30 64.65 -21.79
C ALA A 16 -36.15 65.40 -22.85
N PRO A 17 -35.61 65.69 -24.04
CA PRO A 17 -36.32 66.46 -25.07
C PRO A 17 -37.38 65.61 -25.77
N ALA A 18 -38.60 66.16 -25.85
CA ALA A 18 -39.59 65.76 -26.84
C ALA A 18 -39.16 66.32 -28.20
N CYS A 19 -39.05 65.45 -29.20
CA CYS A 19 -38.91 65.83 -30.61
C CYS A 19 -40.00 65.13 -31.43
N GLY A 20 -40.86 65.95 -32.04
CA GLY A 20 -41.30 65.82 -33.43
C GLY A 20 -42.19 64.64 -33.79
N VAL A 21 -43.49 64.86 -33.71
CA VAL A 21 -44.45 64.27 -34.65
C VAL A 21 -44.14 64.78 -36.06
N ASN A 22 -43.60 63.91 -36.91
CA ASN A 22 -43.53 64.15 -38.36
C ASN A 22 -44.55 63.25 -39.05
N ASP A 23 -45.62 63.92 -39.48
CA ASP A 23 -46.29 63.80 -40.77
C ASP A 23 -46.59 62.39 -41.31
N MET A 24 -47.87 62.01 -41.16
CA MET A 24 -48.50 60.93 -41.90
C MET A 24 -48.95 61.44 -43.27
N SER A 25 -48.09 61.36 -44.28
CA SER A 25 -48.55 61.34 -45.67
C SER A 25 -47.50 60.75 -46.61
N GLU A 26 -48.00 59.91 -47.52
CA GLU A 26 -47.30 59.23 -48.63
C GLU A 26 -46.62 57.90 -48.33
N PHE A 27 -47.42 56.81 -48.26
CA PHE A 27 -47.23 55.61 -49.08
C PHE A 27 -48.59 54.89 -49.18
N ARG A 28 -49.26 54.99 -50.34
CA ARG A 28 -50.43 54.17 -50.70
C ARG A 28 -49.99 53.09 -51.67
N HIS A 29 -50.64 51.92 -51.56
CA HIS A 29 -50.65 50.68 -52.38
C HIS A 29 -49.90 49.53 -51.67
N PHE A 30 -50.49 48.38 -51.32
CA PHE A 30 -51.86 47.89 -51.15
C PHE A 30 -51.74 46.62 -50.28
N GLY A 31 -52.70 46.36 -49.38
CA GLY A 31 -52.77 45.08 -48.70
C GLY A 31 -54.22 44.74 -48.39
N GLN A 32 -54.65 43.56 -48.84
CA GLN A 32 -55.89 42.93 -48.40
C GLN A 32 -55.51 41.88 -47.34
N ARG A 33 -56.41 41.62 -46.39
CA ARG A 33 -56.31 40.52 -45.41
C ARG A 33 -56.76 39.23 -46.10
N ILE A 34 -56.81 38.11 -45.37
CA ILE A 34 -57.60 36.95 -45.81
C ILE A 34 -58.97 37.38 -46.38
N ILE A 35 -59.12 37.26 -47.70
CA ILE A 35 -60.30 37.72 -48.40
C ILE A 35 -61.43 36.73 -48.12
N ASN A 36 -62.61 37.25 -47.80
CA ASN A 36 -63.78 36.44 -47.43
C ASN A 36 -63.57 35.50 -46.23
N GLY A 37 -62.55 35.74 -45.39
CA GLY A 37 -62.31 35.00 -44.16
C GLY A 37 -63.18 35.45 -42.98
N SER A 38 -63.34 34.56 -41.99
CA SER A 38 -64.01 34.81 -40.71
C SER A 38 -63.01 34.91 -39.56
N VAL A 39 -63.40 35.53 -38.43
CA VAL A 39 -62.52 35.66 -37.25
C VAL A 39 -62.12 34.29 -36.72
N ASP A 40 -60.82 34.07 -36.56
CA ASP A 40 -60.29 32.81 -36.06
C ASP A 40 -60.06 32.82 -34.55
N ASN A 41 -61.03 32.25 -33.84
CA ASN A 41 -60.99 32.06 -32.39
C ASN A 41 -60.43 30.69 -31.99
N THR A 42 -60.03 29.84 -32.94
CA THR A 42 -59.72 28.42 -32.70
C THR A 42 -58.24 28.09 -32.80
N ASN A 43 -57.49 28.69 -33.72
CA ASN A 43 -56.06 28.37 -33.89
C ASN A 43 -55.18 29.27 -33.02
N ASN A 44 -55.21 29.08 -31.70
CA ASN A 44 -54.47 29.91 -30.75
C ASN A 44 -52.93 29.85 -30.88
N ALA A 45 -52.39 28.84 -31.57
CA ALA A 45 -50.98 28.72 -31.94
C ALA A 45 -50.56 29.58 -33.14
N VAL A 46 -51.52 30.14 -33.89
CA VAL A 46 -51.21 31.08 -34.98
C VAL A 46 -50.97 32.44 -34.37
N VAL A 47 -49.81 33.02 -34.67
CA VAL A 47 -49.26 34.19 -34.00
C VAL A 47 -49.00 35.32 -34.98
N VAL A 48 -49.10 36.56 -34.49
CA VAL A 48 -48.66 37.73 -35.24
C VAL A 48 -47.17 37.92 -35.03
N LEU A 49 -46.44 38.20 -36.10
CA LEU A 49 -45.03 38.52 -36.08
C LEU A 49 -44.84 40.00 -36.38
N TYR A 50 -43.99 40.65 -35.60
CA TYR A 50 -43.62 42.04 -35.84
C TYR A 50 -42.11 42.16 -35.99
N ASN A 51 -41.69 42.58 -37.18
CA ASN A 51 -40.30 42.90 -37.48
C ASN A 51 -40.07 44.38 -37.18
N THR A 52 -39.42 44.66 -36.05
CA THR A 52 -39.21 46.04 -35.57
C THR A 52 -38.18 46.80 -36.40
N ALA A 53 -37.36 46.11 -37.21
CA ALA A 53 -36.34 46.76 -38.03
C ALA A 53 -36.94 47.48 -39.25
N VAL A 54 -38.04 46.96 -39.79
CA VAL A 54 -38.69 47.49 -41.01
C VAL A 54 -40.16 47.89 -40.79
N GLY A 55 -40.72 47.63 -39.61
CA GLY A 55 -42.11 47.97 -39.28
C GLY A 55 -43.14 47.09 -40.01
N ALA A 56 -42.79 45.84 -40.31
CA ALA A 56 -43.65 44.91 -41.05
C ALA A 56 -44.35 43.90 -40.12
N LEU A 57 -45.59 43.55 -40.48
CA LEU A 57 -46.37 42.49 -39.85
C LEU A 57 -46.42 41.26 -40.74
N CYS A 58 -46.22 40.10 -40.13
CA CYS A 58 -46.38 38.78 -40.72
C CYS A 58 -47.18 37.88 -39.78
N THR A 59 -47.40 36.64 -40.21
CA THR A 59 -47.97 35.57 -39.40
C THR A 59 -46.92 34.48 -39.18
N GLY A 60 -47.07 33.70 -38.10
CA GLY A 60 -46.32 32.47 -37.87
C GLY A 60 -47.17 31.43 -37.16
N THR A 61 -46.63 30.22 -36.97
CA THR A 61 -47.29 29.12 -36.26
C THR A 61 -46.38 28.55 -35.20
N LEU A 62 -46.87 28.46 -33.96
CA LEU A 62 -46.20 27.77 -32.87
C LEU A 62 -46.27 26.25 -33.10
N ILE A 63 -45.11 25.60 -33.32
CA ILE A 63 -45.01 24.17 -33.64
C ILE A 63 -44.41 23.30 -32.52
N THR A 64 -43.73 23.93 -31.55
CA THR A 64 -43.35 23.32 -30.26
C THR A 64 -43.69 24.28 -29.13
N ASN A 65 -43.37 23.96 -27.87
CA ASN A 65 -43.63 24.88 -26.74
C ASN A 65 -42.86 26.21 -26.81
N ASP A 66 -41.88 26.34 -27.70
CA ASP A 66 -41.03 27.52 -27.82
C ASP A 66 -40.57 27.84 -29.25
N VAL A 67 -40.96 27.06 -30.26
CA VAL A 67 -40.56 27.27 -31.66
C VAL A 67 -41.74 27.71 -32.51
N VAL A 68 -41.56 28.80 -33.24
CA VAL A 68 -42.50 29.34 -34.23
C VAL A 68 -41.90 29.17 -35.63
N MET A 69 -42.70 28.66 -36.55
CA MET A 69 -42.42 28.53 -37.97
C MET A 69 -43.05 29.71 -38.73
N THR A 70 -42.34 30.28 -39.70
CA THR A 70 -42.81 31.38 -40.56
C THR A 70 -42.05 31.41 -41.89
N ALA A 71 -42.32 32.39 -42.74
CA ALA A 71 -41.64 32.60 -44.02
C ALA A 71 -40.25 33.25 -43.84
N ALA A 72 -39.33 32.97 -44.76
CA ALA A 72 -38.01 33.58 -44.82
C ALA A 72 -38.08 35.08 -45.12
N HIS A 73 -38.97 35.52 -45.99
CA HIS A 73 -39.08 36.94 -46.33
C HIS A 73 -39.60 37.80 -45.17
N CYS A 74 -40.28 37.22 -44.17
CA CYS A 74 -40.81 37.94 -43.01
C CYS A 74 -39.73 38.47 -42.05
N VAL A 75 -38.51 37.93 -42.16
CA VAL A 75 -37.38 38.31 -41.30
C VAL A 75 -36.30 39.08 -42.05
N GLU A 76 -36.56 39.49 -43.30
CA GLU A 76 -35.60 40.27 -44.08
C GLU A 76 -35.49 41.71 -43.57
N SER A 77 -34.31 42.29 -43.75
CA SER A 77 -34.05 43.71 -43.48
C SER A 77 -34.44 44.63 -44.65
N ASP A 78 -34.74 44.07 -45.83
CA ASP A 78 -35.27 44.79 -46.98
C ASP A 78 -36.74 44.38 -47.23
N PRO A 79 -37.73 45.24 -46.90
CA PRO A 79 -39.14 44.92 -47.04
C PRO A 79 -39.60 44.82 -48.50
N TYR A 80 -38.79 45.31 -49.46
CA TYR A 80 -39.10 45.27 -50.88
C TYR A 80 -38.52 44.04 -51.57
N MET A 81 -37.82 43.16 -50.84
CA MET A 81 -37.17 41.96 -51.37
C MET A 81 -36.26 42.23 -52.59
N ASN A 82 -35.67 43.44 -52.69
CA ASN A 82 -34.70 43.74 -53.75
C ASN A 82 -33.34 43.10 -53.46
N ASN A 83 -33.05 42.82 -52.18
CA ASN A 83 -31.81 42.21 -51.74
C ASN A 83 -32.05 41.26 -50.55
N CYS A 84 -32.12 39.97 -50.87
CA CYS A 84 -32.51 38.91 -49.91
C CYS A 84 -31.30 38.24 -49.25
N ASN A 85 -31.56 37.33 -48.32
CA ASN A 85 -30.56 36.69 -47.45
C ASN A 85 -29.87 37.68 -46.51
N ARG A 86 -30.65 38.65 -46.01
CA ARG A 86 -30.21 39.63 -45.00
C ARG A 86 -31.17 39.59 -43.81
N PRO A 87 -31.23 38.46 -43.08
CA PRO A 87 -32.13 38.32 -41.96
C PRO A 87 -31.78 39.33 -40.86
N VAL A 88 -32.79 39.90 -40.22
CA VAL A 88 -32.63 40.72 -39.02
C VAL A 88 -32.14 39.88 -37.85
N SER A 89 -31.60 40.53 -36.81
CA SER A 89 -31.28 39.83 -35.57
C SER A 89 -32.53 39.33 -34.86
N ALA A 90 -32.43 38.23 -34.10
CA ALA A 90 -33.53 37.69 -33.29
C ALA A 90 -34.19 38.76 -32.40
N SER A 91 -33.41 39.67 -31.81
CA SER A 91 -33.92 40.78 -30.98
C SER A 91 -34.79 41.79 -31.72
N SER A 92 -34.76 41.81 -33.06
CA SER A 92 -35.61 42.65 -33.91
C SER A 92 -36.96 42.00 -34.24
N MET A 93 -37.18 40.76 -33.79
CA MET A 93 -38.43 40.05 -34.00
C MET A 93 -39.21 39.93 -32.69
N ARG A 94 -40.53 40.14 -32.79
CA ARG A 94 -41.47 39.92 -31.69
C ARG A 94 -42.62 39.03 -32.15
N VAL A 95 -43.09 38.17 -31.25
CA VAL A 95 -44.19 37.22 -31.50
C VAL A 95 -45.37 37.56 -30.58
N GLY A 96 -46.54 37.82 -31.15
CA GLY A 96 -47.76 38.18 -30.43
C GLY A 96 -48.80 37.06 -30.44
N PHE A 97 -49.36 36.76 -29.26
CA PHE A 97 -50.40 35.75 -29.07
C PHE A 97 -51.75 36.41 -28.75
N GLY A 98 -52.80 36.05 -29.48
CA GLY A 98 -54.17 36.54 -29.25
C GLY A 98 -54.91 36.82 -30.56
N VAL A 99 -56.23 36.92 -30.53
CA VAL A 99 -57.04 37.14 -31.75
C VAL A 99 -56.77 38.52 -32.36
N TYR A 100 -56.53 39.53 -31.52
CA TYR A 100 -56.24 40.90 -31.93
C TYR A 100 -54.80 41.26 -31.57
N GLU A 101 -54.04 41.80 -32.52
CA GLU A 101 -52.67 42.29 -32.37
C GLU A 101 -52.60 43.39 -31.31
N SER A 102 -53.58 44.30 -31.31
CA SER A 102 -53.67 45.41 -30.37
C SER A 102 -53.79 44.99 -28.89
N SER A 103 -54.23 43.75 -28.64
CA SER A 103 -54.30 43.14 -27.31
C SER A 103 -53.44 41.88 -27.20
N ALA A 104 -52.53 41.66 -28.15
CA ALA A 104 -51.69 40.47 -28.17
C ALA A 104 -50.71 40.47 -27.00
N THR A 105 -50.53 39.28 -26.44
CA THR A 105 -49.49 39.03 -25.45
C THR A 105 -48.18 38.74 -26.18
N TRP A 106 -47.20 39.63 -26.04
CA TRP A 106 -45.96 39.55 -26.80
C TRP A 106 -44.85 38.73 -26.12
N ARG A 107 -43.99 38.12 -26.93
CA ARG A 107 -42.77 37.41 -26.57
C ARG A 107 -41.62 37.88 -27.45
N ASN A 108 -40.43 37.93 -26.86
CA ASN A 108 -39.19 38.19 -27.61
C ASN A 108 -38.69 36.90 -28.26
N VAL A 109 -37.86 37.02 -29.29
CA VAL A 109 -37.21 35.91 -29.96
C VAL A 109 -35.74 35.82 -29.49
N SER A 110 -35.32 34.64 -29.05
CA SER A 110 -33.95 34.34 -28.59
C SER A 110 -33.06 33.79 -29.68
N GLU A 111 -33.62 33.07 -30.64
CA GLU A 111 -32.91 32.48 -31.78
C GLU A 111 -33.75 32.63 -33.05
N LEU A 112 -33.09 32.91 -34.17
CA LEU A 112 -33.69 33.02 -35.48
C LEU A 112 -32.80 32.30 -36.49
N ARG A 113 -33.38 31.43 -37.31
CA ARG A 113 -32.67 30.74 -38.40
C ARG A 113 -33.50 30.81 -39.66
N GLN A 114 -33.10 31.70 -40.57
CA GLN A 114 -33.59 31.73 -41.94
C GLN A 114 -32.99 30.54 -42.71
N HIS A 115 -33.76 29.92 -43.60
CA HIS A 115 -33.24 28.83 -44.42
C HIS A 115 -32.04 29.32 -45.27
N PRO A 116 -30.89 28.64 -45.23
CA PRO A 116 -29.64 29.15 -45.83
C PRO A 116 -29.69 29.27 -47.36
N ASN A 117 -30.62 28.56 -48.00
CA ASN A 117 -30.83 28.60 -49.44
C ASN A 117 -32.11 29.34 -49.84
N TRP A 118 -32.63 30.23 -48.99
CA TRP A 118 -33.73 31.13 -49.37
C TRP A 118 -33.33 31.93 -50.62
N ASP A 119 -34.20 31.95 -51.63
CA ASP A 119 -34.00 32.71 -52.86
C ASP A 119 -35.32 33.37 -53.28
N CYS A 120 -35.41 34.66 -53.01
CA CYS A 120 -36.58 35.47 -53.31
C CYS A 120 -36.79 35.74 -54.80
N ASN A 121 -35.76 35.61 -55.66
CA ASN A 121 -35.93 35.81 -57.10
C ASN A 121 -36.73 34.66 -57.72
N ASN A 122 -36.55 33.46 -57.16
CA ASN A 122 -37.22 32.23 -57.59
C ASN A 122 -38.32 31.78 -56.62
N LEU A 123 -38.50 32.51 -55.50
CA LEU A 123 -39.46 32.22 -54.44
C LEU A 123 -39.35 30.78 -53.94
N VAL A 124 -38.13 30.31 -53.70
CA VAL A 124 -37.84 28.94 -53.23
C VAL A 124 -37.22 28.95 -51.84
N ASN A 125 -37.61 27.95 -51.04
CA ASN A 125 -37.15 27.76 -49.66
C ASN A 125 -37.54 28.92 -48.71
N ASP A 126 -38.75 29.43 -48.85
CA ASP A 126 -39.30 30.52 -48.04
C ASP A 126 -39.73 30.03 -46.65
N ILE A 127 -38.76 29.72 -45.79
CA ILE A 127 -38.98 29.22 -44.43
C ILE A 127 -37.95 29.78 -43.45
N THR A 128 -38.42 30.15 -42.26
CA THR A 128 -37.63 30.56 -41.11
C THR A 128 -38.18 29.94 -39.84
N MET A 129 -37.27 29.61 -38.93
CA MET A 129 -37.59 29.17 -37.59
C MET A 129 -37.21 30.23 -36.55
N LEU A 130 -38.08 30.46 -35.58
CA LEU A 130 -37.91 31.41 -34.47
C LEU A 130 -38.04 30.66 -33.14
N ARG A 131 -37.11 30.85 -32.20
CA ARG A 131 -37.23 30.37 -30.82
C ARG A 131 -37.62 31.51 -29.90
N LEU A 132 -38.64 31.31 -29.08
CA LEU A 132 -39.12 32.29 -28.11
C LEU A 132 -38.15 32.39 -26.92
N SER A 133 -37.97 33.60 -26.40
CA SER A 133 -37.18 33.83 -25.18
C SER A 133 -37.92 33.40 -23.90
N SER A 134 -39.23 33.18 -23.97
CA SER A 134 -40.06 32.69 -22.86
C SER A 134 -41.30 31.97 -23.35
N ALA A 135 -41.83 31.07 -22.52
CA ALA A 135 -42.96 30.21 -22.87
C ALA A 135 -44.21 31.01 -23.31
N PRO A 136 -45.03 30.46 -24.23
CA PRO A 136 -46.28 31.07 -24.68
C PRO A 136 -47.26 31.25 -23.51
N PRO A 137 -48.32 32.07 -23.68
CA PRO A 137 -49.38 32.17 -22.69
C PRO A 137 -50.04 30.81 -22.39
N SER A 138 -50.52 30.64 -21.16
CA SER A 138 -51.22 29.42 -20.75
C SER A 138 -52.43 29.14 -21.66
N GLY A 139 -52.61 27.87 -22.02
CA GLY A 139 -53.70 27.41 -22.90
C GLY A 139 -53.39 27.42 -24.39
N VAL A 140 -52.25 27.97 -24.83
CA VAL A 140 -51.78 27.86 -26.23
C VAL A 140 -51.16 26.49 -26.45
N THR A 141 -51.70 25.71 -27.38
CA THR A 141 -51.20 24.36 -27.70
C THR A 141 -50.53 24.37 -29.07
N PRO A 142 -49.25 23.96 -29.20
CA PRO A 142 -48.56 23.94 -30.49
C PRO A 142 -49.26 23.04 -31.52
N ILE A 143 -49.17 23.40 -32.80
CA ILE A 143 -49.69 22.60 -33.91
C ILE A 143 -48.52 21.88 -34.58
N PRO A 144 -48.53 20.54 -34.70
CA PRO A 144 -47.41 19.82 -35.29
C PRO A 144 -47.20 20.21 -36.77
N TYR A 145 -45.94 20.27 -37.20
CA TYR A 145 -45.62 20.36 -38.63
C TYR A 145 -45.93 19.01 -39.30
N LEU A 146 -46.27 19.03 -40.59
CA LEU A 146 -46.48 17.80 -41.35
C LEU A 146 -45.13 17.11 -41.62
N PRO A 147 -44.88 15.88 -41.12
CA PRO A 147 -43.64 15.17 -41.38
C PRO A 147 -43.61 14.59 -42.81
N SER A 148 -42.43 14.28 -43.33
CA SER A 148 -42.23 13.67 -44.67
C SER A 148 -42.96 12.32 -44.81
N THR A 149 -43.14 11.59 -43.72
CA THR A 149 -43.89 10.32 -43.69
C THR A 149 -45.40 10.49 -43.96
N LEU A 150 -45.92 11.70 -43.86
CA LEU A 150 -47.31 12.08 -44.14
C LEU A 150 -47.40 13.11 -45.27
N GLU A 151 -46.39 13.14 -46.14
CA GLU A 151 -46.19 14.15 -47.18
C GLU A 151 -47.46 14.53 -47.94
N VAL A 152 -47.52 15.79 -48.37
CA VAL A 152 -48.53 16.21 -49.36
C VAL A 152 -48.06 15.75 -50.74
N THR A 153 -48.91 15.04 -51.47
CA THR A 153 -48.61 14.54 -52.83
C THR A 153 -49.66 15.02 -53.83
N SER A 154 -49.46 14.72 -55.11
CA SER A 154 -50.47 15.02 -56.14
C SER A 154 -51.83 14.35 -55.87
N ASP A 155 -51.87 13.28 -55.08
CA ASP A 155 -53.11 12.60 -54.72
C ASP A 155 -53.97 13.41 -53.74
N ASP A 156 -53.38 14.42 -53.08
CA ASP A 156 -54.09 15.31 -52.17
C ASP A 156 -54.77 16.49 -52.88
N VAL A 157 -54.55 16.69 -54.18
CA VAL A 157 -55.18 17.78 -54.94
C VAL A 157 -56.71 17.71 -54.79
N GLY A 158 -57.32 18.84 -54.49
CA GLY A 158 -58.73 19.00 -54.12
C GLY A 158 -59.00 18.92 -52.61
N THR A 159 -58.02 18.53 -51.80
CA THR A 159 -58.14 18.56 -50.33
C THR A 159 -58.31 19.99 -49.83
N GLN A 160 -59.21 20.19 -48.89
CA GLN A 160 -59.42 21.48 -48.27
C GLN A 160 -58.27 21.81 -47.31
N LEU A 161 -57.58 22.90 -47.58
CA LEU A 161 -56.59 23.51 -46.70
C LEU A 161 -57.25 24.64 -45.90
N GLU A 162 -56.97 24.70 -44.61
CA GLU A 162 -57.40 25.81 -43.74
C GLU A 162 -56.24 26.79 -43.54
N PHE A 163 -56.45 28.06 -43.87
CA PHE A 163 -55.47 29.12 -43.69
C PHE A 163 -55.84 29.99 -42.51
N SER A 164 -54.85 30.54 -41.81
CA SER A 164 -55.09 31.53 -40.76
C SER A 164 -53.99 32.60 -40.74
N GLY A 165 -54.35 33.87 -40.52
CA GLY A 165 -53.40 34.98 -40.58
C GLY A 165 -53.92 36.34 -40.09
N TYR A 166 -53.01 37.30 -39.92
CA TYR A 166 -53.24 38.62 -39.33
C TYR A 166 -53.19 39.79 -40.33
N GLY A 167 -53.30 39.53 -41.63
CA GLY A 167 -53.08 40.47 -42.74
C GLY A 167 -53.74 41.85 -42.63
N GLN A 168 -53.30 42.79 -43.46
CA GLN A 168 -53.76 44.19 -43.43
C GLN A 168 -54.99 44.41 -44.31
N THR A 169 -55.98 45.20 -43.87
CA THR A 169 -57.11 45.61 -44.73
C THR A 169 -56.73 46.77 -45.69
N GLU A 170 -57.52 46.94 -46.74
CA GLU A 170 -57.45 48.07 -47.70
C GLU A 170 -57.67 49.46 -47.07
N SER A 171 -58.24 49.49 -45.87
CA SER A 171 -58.43 50.68 -45.02
C SER A 171 -57.34 50.87 -43.96
N GLY A 172 -56.27 50.06 -43.97
CA GLY A 172 -55.15 50.14 -43.02
C GLY A 172 -55.44 49.60 -41.61
N SER A 173 -56.58 48.93 -41.40
CA SER A 173 -56.85 48.19 -40.16
C SER A 173 -56.11 46.86 -40.20
N THR A 174 -55.16 46.66 -39.30
CA THR A 174 -54.30 45.48 -39.23
C THR A 174 -54.62 44.65 -37.99
N GLY A 175 -54.21 43.38 -37.99
CA GLY A 175 -54.02 42.68 -36.73
C GLY A 175 -55.27 42.04 -36.13
N THR A 176 -56.24 41.60 -36.93
CA THR A 176 -57.22 40.59 -36.47
C THR A 176 -56.92 39.27 -37.15
N ARG A 177 -56.82 38.19 -36.37
CA ARG A 177 -56.62 36.85 -36.93
C ARG A 177 -57.89 36.37 -37.62
N LEU A 178 -57.79 36.05 -38.90
CA LEU A 178 -58.86 35.46 -39.68
C LEU A 178 -58.48 34.06 -40.13
N HIS A 179 -59.48 33.28 -40.57
CA HIS A 179 -59.28 32.02 -41.28
C HIS A 179 -60.17 31.91 -42.52
N VAL A 180 -59.71 31.14 -43.49
CA VAL A 180 -60.44 30.75 -44.72
C VAL A 180 -60.07 29.33 -45.09
N SER A 181 -60.83 28.72 -46.00
CA SER A 181 -60.49 27.41 -46.53
C SER A 181 -60.49 27.42 -48.05
N ASN A 182 -59.40 26.94 -48.63
CA ASN A 182 -59.23 26.83 -50.08
C ASN A 182 -58.87 25.39 -50.46
N ALA A 183 -59.23 24.98 -51.67
CA ALA A 183 -58.83 23.67 -52.17
C ALA A 183 -57.36 23.71 -52.62
N LEU A 184 -56.59 22.69 -52.25
CA LEU A 184 -55.27 22.45 -52.80
C LEU A 184 -55.40 22.22 -54.32
N ASP A 185 -54.76 23.07 -55.11
CA ASP A 185 -54.85 23.03 -56.58
C ASP A 185 -53.63 22.31 -57.18
N LEU A 186 -52.44 22.54 -56.63
CA LEU A 186 -51.19 22.01 -57.18
C LEU A 186 -50.17 21.67 -56.09
N VAL A 187 -49.44 20.58 -56.29
CA VAL A 187 -48.28 20.19 -55.45
C VAL A 187 -47.02 20.16 -56.32
N CYS A 188 -46.01 20.93 -55.91
CA CYS A 188 -44.82 21.17 -56.70
C CYS A 188 -43.54 20.75 -55.97
N ILE A 189 -42.92 19.67 -56.43
CA ILE A 189 -41.67 19.13 -55.86
C ILE A 189 -40.43 19.62 -56.64
N SER A 190 -40.59 19.99 -57.91
CA SER A 190 -39.52 20.55 -58.74
C SER A 190 -40.07 21.66 -59.64
N ALA A 191 -39.22 22.65 -59.97
CA ALA A 191 -39.58 23.72 -60.92
C ALA A 191 -39.91 23.17 -62.31
N SER A 192 -39.33 22.03 -62.70
CA SER A 192 -39.71 21.29 -63.90
C SER A 192 -41.02 20.53 -63.68
N GLY A 193 -42.04 20.80 -64.50
CA GLY A 193 -43.32 20.07 -64.46
C GLY A 193 -44.44 20.75 -63.68
N CYS A 194 -44.19 21.92 -63.10
CA CYS A 194 -45.21 22.76 -62.47
C CYS A 194 -45.72 23.86 -63.41
N SER A 195 -46.90 24.42 -63.11
CA SER A 195 -47.43 25.60 -63.80
C SER A 195 -46.46 26.78 -63.66
N GLY A 196 -46.46 27.72 -64.61
CA GLY A 196 -45.44 28.79 -64.69
C GLY A 196 -45.41 29.77 -63.51
N TYR A 197 -46.34 29.68 -62.56
CA TYR A 197 -46.40 30.50 -61.34
C TYR A 197 -45.96 29.75 -60.07
N ALA A 198 -45.82 28.42 -60.12
CA ALA A 198 -45.45 27.61 -58.96
C ALA A 198 -43.94 27.34 -58.92
N SER A 199 -43.32 27.55 -57.76
CA SER A 199 -41.90 27.33 -57.53
C SER A 199 -41.65 25.93 -56.95
N ARG A 200 -40.37 25.53 -56.85
CA ARG A 200 -39.98 24.25 -56.26
C ARG A 200 -40.39 24.19 -54.78
N ASN A 201 -40.85 23.02 -54.33
CA ASN A 201 -41.24 22.72 -52.95
C ASN A 201 -42.36 23.64 -52.46
N THR A 202 -43.41 23.79 -53.27
CA THR A 202 -44.61 24.57 -52.91
C THR A 202 -45.88 23.75 -53.06
N ILE A 203 -46.90 24.16 -52.32
CA ILE A 203 -48.30 23.77 -52.53
C ILE A 203 -49.07 25.03 -52.90
N CYS A 204 -49.82 24.99 -53.98
CA CYS A 204 -50.60 26.13 -54.47
C CYS A 204 -52.09 25.81 -54.44
N TYR A 205 -52.91 26.84 -54.27
CA TYR A 205 -54.34 26.73 -54.00
C TYR A 205 -55.11 27.83 -54.72
N ASP A 206 -56.38 27.53 -55.01
CA ASP A 206 -57.30 28.47 -55.65
C ASP A 206 -57.84 29.45 -54.61
N GLU A 207 -57.54 30.74 -54.80
CA GLU A 207 -57.98 31.83 -53.93
C GLU A 207 -59.34 32.42 -54.33
N ASN A 208 -60.08 31.82 -55.26
CA ASN A 208 -61.44 32.23 -55.59
C ASN A 208 -62.47 31.53 -54.67
N PRO A 209 -63.29 32.24 -53.87
CA PRO A 209 -63.52 33.69 -53.89
C PRO A 209 -62.69 34.51 -52.88
N GLY A 210 -61.84 33.89 -52.08
CA GLY A 210 -60.83 34.62 -51.29
C GLY A 210 -59.78 33.69 -50.67
N GLY A 211 -58.62 34.24 -50.34
CA GLY A 211 -57.47 33.52 -49.77
C GLY A 211 -56.57 34.40 -48.91
N PRO A 212 -55.46 33.86 -48.39
CA PRO A 212 -54.36 34.61 -47.77
C PRO A 212 -53.87 35.77 -48.64
N CYS A 213 -53.46 36.87 -48.03
CA CYS A 213 -52.97 38.02 -48.77
C CYS A 213 -51.90 38.80 -47.97
N SER A 214 -51.67 40.07 -48.28
CA SER A 214 -50.63 40.90 -47.69
C SER A 214 -50.70 40.93 -46.16
N GLY A 215 -49.63 40.44 -45.52
CA GLY A 215 -49.50 40.34 -44.07
C GLY A 215 -49.97 39.00 -43.47
N ASP A 216 -50.59 38.13 -44.26
CA ASP A 216 -50.81 36.72 -43.92
C ASP A 216 -49.57 35.85 -44.23
N SER A 217 -48.57 36.43 -44.89
CA SER A 217 -47.24 35.88 -45.11
C SER A 217 -46.69 35.19 -43.86
N GLY A 218 -46.18 33.97 -44.04
CA GLY A 218 -45.66 33.12 -42.96
C GLY A 218 -46.73 32.38 -42.16
N GLY A 219 -48.02 32.64 -42.40
CA GLY A 219 -49.12 31.92 -41.79
C GLY A 219 -49.25 30.48 -42.29
N PRO A 220 -49.94 29.61 -41.54
CA PRO A 220 -50.07 28.20 -41.91
C PRO A 220 -51.13 27.97 -42.98
N ALA A 221 -50.85 26.99 -43.83
CA ALA A 221 -51.86 26.17 -44.50
C ALA A 221 -51.96 24.85 -43.74
N PHE A 222 -53.11 24.57 -43.13
CA PHE A 222 -53.35 23.35 -42.37
C PHE A 222 -53.97 22.25 -43.24
N ILE A 223 -53.53 21.02 -43.00
CA ILE A 223 -54.14 19.80 -43.54
C ILE A 223 -54.56 18.87 -42.41
N LEU A 224 -55.63 18.11 -42.61
CA LEU A 224 -56.06 17.07 -41.67
C LEU A 224 -55.56 15.69 -42.14
N ARG A 225 -54.84 14.99 -41.26
CA ARG A 225 -54.44 13.58 -41.45
C ARG A 225 -54.96 12.76 -40.27
N SER A 226 -55.82 11.78 -40.54
CA SER A 226 -56.38 10.88 -39.52
C SER A 226 -56.97 11.60 -38.30
N GLY A 227 -57.59 12.77 -38.50
CA GLY A 227 -58.19 13.59 -37.43
C GLY A 227 -57.23 14.58 -36.75
N THR A 228 -55.93 14.54 -37.05
CA THR A 228 -54.93 15.47 -36.51
C THR A 228 -54.65 16.60 -37.51
N LYS A 229 -54.64 17.84 -37.01
CA LYS A 229 -54.30 19.05 -37.78
C LYS A 229 -52.78 19.22 -37.83
N TYR A 230 -52.24 19.37 -39.04
CA TYR A 230 -50.80 19.59 -39.28
C TYR A 230 -50.56 20.86 -40.10
N VAL A 231 -49.44 21.53 -39.87
CA VAL A 231 -48.96 22.61 -40.75
C VAL A 231 -48.36 21.97 -42.01
N ALA A 232 -49.08 22.05 -43.13
CA ALA A 232 -48.63 21.52 -44.43
C ALA A 232 -47.96 22.57 -45.31
N GLY A 233 -48.32 23.84 -45.12
CA GLY A 233 -47.79 24.96 -45.89
C GLY A 233 -47.48 26.18 -45.03
N ILE A 234 -46.56 27.01 -45.53
CA ILE A 234 -46.26 28.36 -45.01
C ILE A 234 -46.59 29.37 -46.12
N THR A 235 -47.58 30.24 -45.92
CA THR A 235 -48.00 31.26 -46.90
C THR A 235 -46.80 32.08 -47.36
N SER A 236 -46.51 32.06 -48.67
CA SER A 236 -45.29 32.67 -49.22
C SER A 236 -45.61 33.77 -50.22
N TYR A 237 -46.32 33.45 -51.31
CA TYR A 237 -46.62 34.40 -52.38
C TYR A 237 -47.95 34.05 -53.07
N GLY A 238 -48.49 34.99 -53.85
CA GLY A 238 -49.73 34.80 -54.62
C GLY A 238 -49.87 35.86 -55.71
N ASP A 239 -51.03 35.89 -56.36
CA ASP A 239 -51.33 36.95 -57.32
C ASP A 239 -51.54 38.31 -56.63
N GLN A 240 -51.33 39.41 -57.37
CA GLN A 240 -51.36 40.76 -56.81
C GLN A 240 -52.71 41.13 -56.16
N ASN A 241 -53.80 40.49 -56.56
CA ASN A 241 -55.14 40.75 -56.04
C ASN A 241 -55.66 39.65 -55.10
N CYS A 242 -54.81 38.66 -54.76
CA CYS A 242 -55.12 37.56 -53.84
C CYS A 242 -56.46 36.88 -54.13
N SER A 243 -56.71 36.59 -55.41
CA SER A 243 -58.05 36.25 -55.94
C SER A 243 -58.05 35.14 -56.97
N GLN A 244 -56.87 34.77 -57.46
CA GLN A 244 -56.67 33.74 -58.48
C GLN A 244 -55.87 32.58 -57.91
N PHE A 245 -54.73 32.85 -57.28
CA PHE A 245 -53.90 31.79 -56.74
C PHE A 245 -52.98 32.29 -55.62
N GLY A 246 -52.71 31.38 -54.69
CA GLY A 246 -51.66 31.52 -53.68
C GLY A 246 -50.80 30.26 -53.64
N CYS A 247 -49.57 30.42 -53.18
CA CYS A 247 -48.61 29.35 -52.99
C CYS A 247 -47.95 29.45 -51.62
N SER A 248 -47.83 28.30 -50.98
CA SER A 248 -47.20 28.11 -49.68
C SER A 248 -45.99 27.20 -49.80
N THR A 249 -44.93 27.46 -49.03
CA THR A 249 -43.78 26.55 -48.90
C THR A 249 -44.26 25.20 -48.35
N LYS A 250 -43.95 24.10 -49.04
CA LYS A 250 -44.35 22.73 -48.68
C LYS A 250 -43.56 22.24 -47.47
N VAL A 251 -44.17 22.22 -46.29
CA VAL A 251 -43.48 22.03 -44.99
C VAL A 251 -42.76 20.69 -44.89
N ASP A 252 -43.39 19.62 -45.36
CA ASP A 252 -42.84 18.27 -45.23
C ASP A 252 -41.53 18.07 -46.03
N ALA A 253 -41.27 18.92 -47.05
CA ALA A 253 -40.01 18.94 -47.79
C ALA A 253 -38.84 19.56 -47.00
N PHE A 254 -39.11 20.17 -45.84
CA PHE A 254 -38.12 20.84 -44.98
C PHE A 254 -38.00 20.18 -43.59
N GLU A 255 -38.46 18.93 -43.42
CA GLU A 255 -38.40 18.23 -42.13
C GLU A 255 -36.98 18.21 -41.53
N ASP A 256 -35.94 18.01 -42.34
CA ASP A 256 -34.55 18.03 -41.86
C ASP A 256 -34.17 19.41 -41.28
N PHE A 257 -34.53 20.50 -41.96
CA PHE A 257 -34.27 21.86 -41.49
C PHE A 257 -35.06 22.18 -40.21
N ILE A 258 -36.30 21.73 -40.14
CA ILE A 258 -37.19 21.92 -38.98
C ILE A 258 -36.64 21.15 -37.78
N THR A 259 -36.29 19.88 -37.95
CA THR A 259 -35.79 19.01 -36.87
C THR A 259 -34.40 19.43 -36.38
N ASP A 260 -33.52 19.90 -37.28
CA ASP A 260 -32.22 20.49 -36.94
C ASP A 260 -32.38 21.75 -36.06
N PHE A 261 -33.33 22.64 -36.39
CA PHE A 261 -33.58 23.83 -35.58
C PHE A 261 -34.26 23.54 -34.24
N ILE A 262 -35.29 22.68 -34.25
CA ILE A 262 -35.98 22.27 -33.01
C ILE A 262 -34.96 21.66 -32.05
N GLY A 263 -33.98 20.91 -32.58
CA GLY A 263 -33.01 20.15 -31.81
C GLY A 263 -33.73 19.04 -31.08
N THR A 264 -33.89 17.88 -31.73
CA THR A 264 -34.52 16.63 -31.22
C THR A 264 -35.20 16.76 -29.84
N SER A 265 -36.37 17.41 -29.78
CA SER A 265 -37.21 17.39 -28.58
C SER A 265 -38.03 16.10 -28.63
N LEU A 266 -37.51 15.09 -27.95
CA LEU A 266 -38.03 13.74 -27.87
C LEU A 266 -39.39 13.74 -27.14
N PRO A 267 -40.38 12.98 -27.65
CA PRO A 267 -41.68 12.84 -27.02
C PRO A 267 -41.60 12.04 -25.71
N LEU A 268 -42.67 12.07 -24.90
CA LEU A 268 -42.78 11.29 -23.67
C LEU A 268 -42.49 9.80 -23.91
N GLY A 269 -41.75 9.19 -22.99
CA GLY A 269 -41.34 7.79 -23.06
C GLY A 269 -40.07 7.53 -23.89
N SER A 270 -39.57 8.52 -24.62
CA SER A 270 -38.30 8.41 -25.35
C SER A 270 -37.10 8.37 -24.41
N THR A 271 -36.02 7.70 -24.83
CA THR A 271 -34.76 7.69 -24.08
C THR A 271 -34.06 9.04 -24.16
N CYS A 272 -33.64 9.60 -23.03
CA CYS A 272 -32.98 10.90 -22.96
C CYS A 272 -31.75 10.86 -22.05
N SER A 273 -30.90 11.86 -22.22
CA SER A 273 -29.70 12.14 -21.40
C SER A 273 -29.77 13.48 -20.67
N ALA A 274 -30.59 14.42 -21.15
CA ALA A 274 -30.82 15.73 -20.53
C ALA A 274 -32.27 16.18 -20.74
N GLY A 275 -32.79 16.97 -19.80
CA GLY A 275 -34.17 17.50 -19.87
C GLY A 275 -34.44 18.35 -21.12
N THR A 276 -33.41 19.02 -21.65
CA THR A 276 -33.47 19.81 -22.89
C THR A 276 -33.79 18.96 -24.12
N GLN A 277 -33.57 17.65 -24.06
CA GLN A 277 -33.94 16.72 -25.13
C GLN A 277 -35.39 16.30 -25.06
N CYS A 278 -36.15 16.67 -24.03
CA CYS A 278 -37.53 16.23 -23.85
C CYS A 278 -38.49 17.38 -24.12
N GLN A 279 -39.59 17.11 -24.84
CA GLN A 279 -40.65 18.12 -25.06
C GLN A 279 -41.22 18.69 -23.75
N SER A 280 -41.24 17.87 -22.70
CA SER A 280 -41.66 18.26 -21.36
C SER A 280 -40.60 19.05 -20.58
N GLY A 281 -39.34 19.03 -21.02
CA GLY A 281 -38.20 19.57 -20.27
C GLY A 281 -37.67 18.63 -19.18
N PHE A 282 -38.28 17.46 -18.96
CA PHE A 282 -37.92 16.55 -17.86
C PHE A 282 -37.37 15.22 -18.39
N CYS A 283 -36.09 14.98 -18.13
CA CYS A 283 -35.44 13.69 -18.35
C CYS A 283 -35.20 13.03 -16.99
N VAL A 284 -35.98 12.00 -16.67
CA VAL A 284 -35.94 11.28 -15.39
C VAL A 284 -35.73 9.81 -15.67
N ASP A 285 -34.80 9.16 -14.98
CA ASP A 285 -34.43 7.75 -15.20
C ASP A 285 -34.13 7.42 -16.67
N SER A 286 -33.46 8.34 -17.36
CA SER A 286 -33.14 8.27 -18.80
C SER A 286 -34.36 8.19 -19.73
N VAL A 287 -35.53 8.65 -19.27
CA VAL A 287 -36.77 8.70 -20.06
C VAL A 287 -37.35 10.12 -20.02
N CYS A 288 -37.92 10.57 -21.14
CA CYS A 288 -38.65 11.83 -21.20
C CYS A 288 -39.99 11.69 -20.47
N CYS A 289 -40.16 12.43 -19.38
CA CYS A 289 -41.27 12.29 -18.45
C CYS A 289 -42.15 13.52 -18.42
N GLU A 290 -43.43 13.37 -18.12
CA GLU A 290 -44.40 14.47 -18.11
C GLU A 290 -44.06 15.60 -17.12
N ASN A 291 -43.35 15.28 -16.04
CA ASN A 291 -42.84 16.20 -15.01
C ASN A 291 -41.64 15.56 -14.28
N SER A 292 -41.07 16.27 -13.30
CA SER A 292 -40.17 15.66 -12.31
C SER A 292 -41.01 14.82 -11.34
N CYS A 293 -40.88 13.49 -11.37
CA CYS A 293 -41.62 12.61 -10.46
C CYS A 293 -41.41 13.04 -8.99
N ALA A 294 -42.49 13.06 -8.20
CA ALA A 294 -42.55 13.82 -6.95
C ALA A 294 -41.83 13.16 -5.76
N SER A 295 -41.41 11.90 -5.88
CA SER A 295 -40.79 11.14 -4.80
C SER A 295 -39.79 10.12 -5.34
N ALA A 296 -38.87 9.65 -4.49
CA ALA A 296 -37.93 8.56 -4.79
C ALA A 296 -38.60 7.19 -5.05
N CYS A 297 -39.91 7.08 -4.85
CA CYS A 297 -40.72 5.89 -5.14
C CYS A 297 -41.67 6.12 -6.31
N GLN A 298 -41.29 6.99 -7.23
CA GLN A 298 -42.01 7.21 -8.47
C GLN A 298 -41.03 7.26 -9.64
N SER A 299 -41.15 6.29 -10.55
CA SER A 299 -40.50 6.33 -11.84
C SER A 299 -41.49 6.48 -12.98
N CYS A 300 -40.99 7.03 -14.07
CA CYS A 300 -41.68 7.15 -15.35
C CYS A 300 -41.06 6.24 -16.43
N ASN A 301 -40.12 5.37 -16.04
CA ASN A 301 -39.52 4.35 -16.90
C ASN A 301 -40.20 2.97 -16.75
N LEU A 302 -41.31 2.88 -16.02
CA LEU A 302 -42.05 1.63 -15.85
C LEU A 302 -42.64 1.16 -17.19
N ALA A 303 -42.47 -0.12 -17.51
CA ALA A 303 -42.85 -0.69 -18.81
C ALA A 303 -44.32 -0.44 -19.20
N SER A 304 -45.23 -0.38 -18.23
CA SER A 304 -46.67 -0.15 -18.44
C SER A 304 -47.10 1.33 -18.43
N SER A 305 -46.20 2.26 -18.12
CA SER A 305 -46.53 3.69 -17.99
C SER A 305 -45.35 4.59 -18.38
N ARG A 306 -44.59 4.18 -19.39
CA ARG A 306 -43.37 4.85 -19.83
C ARG A 306 -43.70 6.30 -20.25
N GLY A 307 -42.99 7.27 -19.67
CA GLY A 307 -43.23 8.71 -19.83
C GLY A 307 -44.16 9.35 -18.80
N TYR A 308 -44.86 8.55 -17.98
CA TYR A 308 -45.83 9.01 -16.98
C TYR A 308 -45.37 8.59 -15.57
N CYS A 309 -45.30 9.53 -14.63
CA CYS A 309 -44.85 9.23 -13.27
C CYS A 309 -45.89 8.35 -12.57
N ARG A 310 -45.44 7.20 -12.06
CA ARG A 310 -46.26 6.23 -11.31
C ARG A 310 -45.47 5.71 -10.12
N ALA A 311 -46.19 5.28 -9.09
CA ALA A 311 -45.57 4.70 -7.92
C ALA A 311 -44.84 3.41 -8.30
N ASP A 312 -43.61 3.25 -7.79
CA ASP A 312 -42.85 2.04 -7.97
C ASP A 312 -43.47 0.88 -7.18
N PRO A 313 -43.28 -0.37 -7.63
CA PRO A 313 -43.74 -1.55 -6.89
C PRO A 313 -43.20 -1.58 -5.46
N ASP A 314 -43.99 -2.12 -4.53
CA ASP A 314 -43.52 -2.35 -3.17
C ASP A 314 -42.26 -3.22 -3.17
N ASN A 315 -41.32 -2.91 -2.26
CA ASN A 315 -39.98 -3.51 -2.15
C ASN A 315 -38.96 -3.06 -3.22
N THR A 316 -39.29 -2.09 -4.08
CA THR A 316 -38.29 -1.45 -4.96
C THR A 316 -37.30 -0.64 -4.10
N PRO A 317 -35.98 -0.76 -4.29
CA PRO A 317 -34.98 0.03 -3.55
C PRO A 317 -35.11 1.54 -3.81
N CYS A 318 -35.06 2.35 -2.76
CA CYS A 318 -35.17 3.82 -2.86
C CYS A 318 -34.16 4.55 -1.94
N PRO A 319 -32.85 4.33 -2.08
CA PRO A 319 -31.87 4.85 -1.14
C PRO A 319 -31.96 6.38 -0.99
N ASP A 320 -32.14 6.87 0.25
CA ASP A 320 -32.29 8.30 0.56
C ASP A 320 -30.95 8.97 0.92
N SER A 321 -29.86 8.22 0.74
CA SER A 321 -28.47 8.56 1.11
C SER A 321 -28.22 8.63 2.62
N ASN A 322 -29.17 8.22 3.47
CA ASN A 322 -28.97 8.05 4.90
C ASN A 322 -28.50 6.63 5.20
N LEU A 323 -27.20 6.45 5.38
CA LEU A 323 -26.62 5.15 5.68
C LEU A 323 -27.06 4.56 7.03
N CYS A 324 -27.70 5.35 7.89
CA CYS A 324 -28.03 4.98 9.27
C CYS A 324 -29.40 4.33 9.45
N ASN A 325 -30.28 4.40 8.46
CA ASN A 325 -31.66 3.90 8.58
C ASN A 325 -31.89 2.58 7.82
N GLY A 326 -30.80 1.95 7.35
CA GLY A 326 -30.82 0.65 6.69
C GLY A 326 -31.33 0.71 5.25
N THR A 327 -31.43 -0.45 4.59
CA THR A 327 -31.92 -0.52 3.22
C THR A 327 -33.37 -0.07 3.13
N GLU A 328 -33.60 0.98 2.35
CA GLU A 328 -34.89 1.63 2.18
C GLU A 328 -35.62 1.06 0.98
N VAL A 329 -36.93 0.84 1.15
CA VAL A 329 -37.77 0.29 0.12
C VAL A 329 -39.08 1.06 -0.01
N CYS A 330 -39.61 1.08 -1.22
CA CYS A 330 -40.91 1.65 -1.49
C CYS A 330 -42.01 0.82 -0.83
N ARG A 331 -42.91 1.52 -0.13
CA ARG A 331 -44.17 0.98 0.39
C ARG A 331 -45.28 1.99 0.14
N SER A 332 -46.29 1.60 -0.64
CA SER A 332 -47.43 2.47 -0.97
C SER A 332 -47.02 3.82 -1.55
N GLY A 333 -45.99 3.84 -2.41
CA GLY A 333 -45.48 5.05 -3.06
C GLY A 333 -44.67 5.99 -2.17
N SER A 334 -44.31 5.58 -0.96
CA SER A 334 -43.39 6.32 -0.08
C SER A 334 -42.15 5.48 0.20
N CYS A 335 -40.99 6.12 0.27
CA CYS A 335 -39.76 5.43 0.65
C CYS A 335 -39.74 5.23 2.16
N THR A 336 -39.63 3.97 2.58
CA THR A 336 -39.63 3.60 4.00
C THR A 336 -38.26 3.05 4.40
N ALA A 337 -37.70 3.65 5.44
CA ALA A 337 -36.45 3.20 6.04
C ALA A 337 -36.55 1.75 6.54
N GLY A 338 -35.42 1.06 6.45
CA GLY A 338 -35.25 -0.30 6.95
C GLY A 338 -34.97 -0.34 8.45
N THR A 339 -34.18 -1.35 8.84
CA THR A 339 -33.70 -1.45 10.22
C THR A 339 -32.50 -0.53 10.39
N ALA A 340 -32.52 0.33 11.41
CA ALA A 340 -31.43 1.25 11.69
C ALA A 340 -30.10 0.49 11.87
N LEU A 341 -29.03 1.09 11.34
CA LEU A 341 -27.69 0.54 11.41
C LEU A 341 -27.22 0.53 12.87
N ASN A 342 -26.90 -0.66 13.39
CA ASN A 342 -26.27 -0.77 14.70
C ASN A 342 -24.77 -0.48 14.56
N CYS A 343 -24.34 0.62 15.16
CA CYS A 343 -22.94 1.08 15.12
C CYS A 343 -22.15 0.74 16.38
N ASP A 344 -22.71 -0.04 17.30
CA ASP A 344 -21.99 -0.51 18.48
C ASP A 344 -20.82 -1.43 18.08
N ASP A 345 -19.58 -1.01 18.36
CA ASP A 345 -18.36 -1.78 18.09
C ASP A 345 -17.93 -2.66 19.27
N GLY A 346 -18.68 -2.62 20.38
CA GLY A 346 -18.41 -3.37 21.60
C GLY A 346 -17.28 -2.80 22.47
N SER A 347 -16.72 -1.63 22.14
CA SER A 347 -15.66 -1.00 22.92
C SER A 347 -16.21 0.07 23.86
N LEU A 348 -15.87 -0.03 25.15
CA LEU A 348 -16.19 1.00 26.15
C LEU A 348 -15.37 2.29 25.98
N CYS A 349 -14.32 2.26 25.15
CA CYS A 349 -13.45 3.40 24.87
C CYS A 349 -13.80 4.17 23.60
N THR A 350 -14.92 3.83 23.00
CA THR A 350 -15.47 4.50 21.82
C THR A 350 -16.87 5.01 22.16
N THR A 351 -17.25 6.10 21.52
CA THR A 351 -18.63 6.59 21.51
C THR A 351 -19.15 6.37 20.10
N ASP A 352 -20.09 5.44 19.99
CA ASP A 352 -20.66 5.04 18.72
C ASP A 352 -21.77 5.99 18.30
N ALA A 353 -21.65 6.49 17.09
CA ALA A 353 -22.66 7.31 16.48
C ALA A 353 -22.79 6.93 15.01
N CYS A 354 -23.99 7.07 14.47
CA CYS A 354 -24.19 6.94 13.04
C CYS A 354 -24.33 8.32 12.40
N ASN A 355 -23.46 8.63 11.45
CA ASN A 355 -23.54 9.81 10.61
C ASN A 355 -24.30 9.46 9.32
N PRO A 356 -25.40 10.16 8.99
CA PRO A 356 -26.20 9.85 7.80
C PRO A 356 -25.41 9.76 6.49
N SER A 357 -24.36 10.55 6.33
CA SER A 357 -23.57 10.61 5.10
C SER A 357 -22.37 9.66 5.07
N THR A 358 -21.79 9.33 6.23
CA THR A 358 -20.55 8.52 6.31
C THR A 358 -20.73 7.16 6.99
N GLY A 359 -21.92 6.85 7.51
CA GLY A 359 -22.21 5.61 8.22
C GLY A 359 -21.73 5.62 9.66
N CYS A 360 -21.37 4.45 10.19
CA CYS A 360 -20.90 4.31 11.56
C CYS A 360 -19.60 5.08 11.81
N THR A 361 -19.55 5.73 12.96
CA THR A 361 -18.39 6.47 13.45
C THR A 361 -18.16 6.11 14.91
N HIS A 362 -16.91 5.87 15.27
CA HIS A 362 -16.48 5.46 16.60
C HIS A 362 -15.51 6.51 17.11
N ALA A 363 -16.03 7.49 17.85
CA ALA A 363 -15.20 8.58 18.37
C ALA A 363 -14.47 8.10 19.63
N PRO A 364 -13.15 8.34 19.78
CA PRO A 364 -12.45 8.02 21.02
C PRO A 364 -13.12 8.65 22.25
N ALA A 365 -13.41 7.84 23.26
CA ALA A 365 -13.81 8.33 24.57
C ALA A 365 -12.69 9.17 25.21
N ASN A 366 -13.05 10.01 26.18
CA ASN A 366 -12.09 10.89 26.85
C ASN A 366 -10.95 10.08 27.47
N ASN A 367 -9.71 10.57 27.27
CA ASN A 367 -8.55 9.96 27.90
C ASN A 367 -8.70 9.95 29.44
N GLY A 368 -8.53 8.79 30.06
CA GLY A 368 -8.75 8.59 31.50
C GLY A 368 -10.16 8.14 31.90
N ALA A 369 -11.10 8.02 30.96
CA ALA A 369 -12.39 7.36 31.23
C ALA A 369 -12.15 5.89 31.61
N SER A 370 -12.92 5.38 32.58
CA SER A 370 -12.84 3.98 32.99
C SER A 370 -13.38 3.07 31.89
N CYS A 371 -12.65 2.01 31.59
CA CYS A 371 -13.06 0.94 30.67
C CYS A 371 -12.96 -0.45 31.32
N ASP A 372 -13.16 -0.47 32.64
CA ASP A 372 -13.05 -1.64 33.51
C ASP A 372 -13.76 -2.89 32.94
N ASP A 373 -12.97 -3.88 32.55
CA ASP A 373 -13.38 -5.20 32.06
C ASP A 373 -13.63 -6.20 33.21
N ARG A 374 -13.48 -5.72 34.45
CA ARG A 374 -13.59 -6.44 35.73
C ARG A 374 -12.47 -7.44 35.99
N ASN A 375 -11.38 -7.39 35.24
CA ASN A 375 -10.19 -8.20 35.48
C ASN A 375 -9.28 -7.51 36.50
N VAL A 376 -9.37 -7.92 37.76
CA VAL A 376 -8.57 -7.32 38.85
C VAL A 376 -7.05 -7.48 38.66
N CYS A 377 -6.60 -8.36 37.76
CA CYS A 377 -5.19 -8.68 37.54
C CYS A 377 -4.44 -7.69 36.67
N ASN A 378 -5.12 -7.02 35.75
CA ASN A 378 -4.48 -6.10 34.80
C ASN A 378 -4.43 -4.65 35.33
N GLY A 379 -5.04 -4.41 36.51
CA GLY A 379 -4.96 -3.16 37.24
C GLY A 379 -6.08 -2.20 36.87
N GLN A 380 -5.81 -0.89 36.95
CA GLN A 380 -6.81 0.11 36.56
C GLN A 380 -6.79 0.26 35.04
N GLU A 381 -7.98 0.20 34.44
CA GLU A 381 -8.13 0.27 32.99
C GLU A 381 -8.72 1.62 32.58
N THR A 382 -7.99 2.32 31.72
CA THR A 382 -8.39 3.64 31.25
C THR A 382 -8.27 3.76 29.75
N CYS A 383 -9.19 4.52 29.17
CA CYS A 383 -9.15 4.82 27.75
C CYS A 383 -7.98 5.75 27.44
N GLN A 384 -7.22 5.40 26.40
CA GLN A 384 -6.21 6.26 25.80
C GLN A 384 -6.30 6.16 24.28
N ASN A 385 -6.66 7.27 23.62
CA ASN A 385 -6.85 7.35 22.17
C ASN A 385 -7.79 6.27 21.60
N GLY A 386 -8.87 5.95 22.33
CA GLY A 386 -9.88 4.98 21.89
C GLY A 386 -9.56 3.53 22.22
N ALA A 387 -8.38 3.23 22.76
CA ALA A 387 -8.03 1.90 23.25
C ALA A 387 -8.15 1.84 24.78
N CYS A 388 -8.67 0.73 25.31
CA CYS A 388 -8.63 0.44 26.73
C CYS A 388 -7.25 -0.08 27.11
N LEU A 389 -6.52 0.65 27.95
CA LEU A 389 -5.17 0.28 28.38
C LEU A 389 -5.19 -0.04 29.87
N SER A 390 -4.68 -1.22 30.21
CA SER A 390 -4.48 -1.66 31.58
C SER A 390 -3.18 -1.06 32.14
N GLN A 391 -3.25 -0.49 33.33
CA GLN A 391 -2.11 0.12 34.02
C GLN A 391 -1.91 -0.52 35.40
N ASN A 392 -0.64 -0.73 35.76
CA ASN A 392 -0.22 -1.30 37.04
C ASN A 392 -0.83 -2.68 37.30
N PRO A 393 -0.45 -3.71 36.52
CA PRO A 393 -0.91 -5.07 36.75
C PRO A 393 -0.60 -5.52 38.19
N LEU A 394 -1.52 -6.30 38.74
CA LEU A 394 -1.42 -6.79 40.11
C LEU A 394 -0.26 -7.76 40.23
N ASN A 395 0.75 -7.41 41.03
CA ASN A 395 1.86 -8.31 41.34
C ASN A 395 1.41 -9.30 42.43
N CYS A 396 1.33 -10.58 42.06
CA CYS A 396 0.92 -11.66 42.96
C CYS A 396 2.08 -12.49 43.50
N ASP A 397 3.33 -12.09 43.29
CA ASP A 397 4.49 -12.76 43.89
C ASP A 397 4.48 -12.57 45.42
N ASP A 398 4.34 -13.65 46.19
CA ASP A 398 4.38 -13.63 47.66
C ASP A 398 5.78 -13.82 48.24
N GLY A 399 6.78 -13.95 47.38
CA GLY A 399 8.18 -14.18 47.73
C GLY A 399 8.48 -15.60 48.20
N ASN A 400 7.55 -16.54 48.09
CA ASN A 400 7.76 -17.94 48.43
C ASN A 400 7.94 -18.79 47.15
N GLY A 401 9.17 -19.25 46.89
CA GLY A 401 9.47 -20.11 45.74
C GLY A 401 8.77 -21.49 45.75
N CYS A 402 7.99 -21.80 46.79
CA CYS A 402 7.17 -23.01 46.91
C CYS A 402 5.67 -22.80 46.74
N THR A 403 5.26 -21.63 46.30
CA THR A 403 3.92 -21.32 45.84
C THR A 403 3.95 -21.02 44.34
N ALA A 404 2.91 -21.44 43.63
CA ALA A 404 2.59 -20.93 42.32
C ALA A 404 1.67 -19.74 42.51
N ASP A 405 2.20 -18.57 42.16
CA ASP A 405 1.52 -17.29 42.22
C ASP A 405 0.75 -17.05 40.93
N VAL A 406 -0.57 -17.13 41.03
CA VAL A 406 -1.47 -16.94 39.89
C VAL A 406 -2.43 -15.83 40.24
N CYS A 407 -2.61 -14.89 39.31
CA CYS A 407 -3.68 -13.92 39.43
C CYS A 407 -4.96 -14.47 38.80
N ASP A 408 -6.00 -14.66 39.60
CA ASP A 408 -7.35 -14.97 39.15
C ASP A 408 -8.10 -13.67 38.83
N SER A 409 -8.70 -13.61 37.64
CA SER A 409 -9.29 -12.37 37.10
C SER A 409 -10.45 -11.82 37.93
N ILE A 410 -11.03 -12.60 38.85
CA ILE A 410 -12.13 -12.17 39.72
C ILE A 410 -11.66 -12.03 41.17
N ASN A 411 -10.90 -13.01 41.66
CA ASN A 411 -10.56 -13.14 43.09
C ASN A 411 -9.19 -12.54 43.44
N GLY A 412 -8.41 -12.10 42.46
CA GLY A 412 -7.09 -11.51 42.67
C GLY A 412 -6.00 -12.56 42.87
N CYS A 413 -5.00 -12.26 43.70
CA CYS A 413 -3.86 -13.13 43.90
C CYS A 413 -4.24 -14.44 44.61
N LEU A 414 -3.90 -15.56 43.97
CA LEU A 414 -4.01 -16.90 44.51
C LEU A 414 -2.61 -17.50 44.60
N HIS A 415 -2.26 -17.99 45.79
CA HIS A 415 -0.98 -18.65 46.06
C HIS A 415 -1.27 -20.13 46.32
N THR A 416 -0.84 -20.99 45.41
CA THR A 416 -1.10 -22.44 45.50
C THR A 416 0.19 -23.19 45.78
N GLN A 417 0.18 -24.03 46.80
CA GLN A 417 1.39 -24.75 47.20
C GLN A 417 1.88 -25.69 46.09
N LEU A 418 3.15 -25.58 45.73
CA LEU A 418 3.79 -26.50 44.80
C LEU A 418 3.96 -27.90 45.43
N PRO A 419 3.95 -28.97 44.61
CA PRO A 419 4.17 -30.32 45.09
C PRO A 419 5.52 -30.48 45.80
N ASP A 420 5.57 -31.36 46.80
CA ASP A 420 6.82 -31.74 47.45
C ASP A 420 7.81 -32.29 46.39
N GLY A 421 9.05 -31.79 46.40
CA GLY A 421 10.07 -32.11 45.41
C GLY A 421 10.13 -31.16 44.21
N ALA A 422 9.22 -30.20 44.07
CA ALA A 422 9.35 -29.12 43.09
C ALA A 422 10.60 -28.27 43.38
N TRP A 423 11.25 -27.77 42.33
CA TRP A 423 12.41 -26.89 42.45
C TRP A 423 12.00 -25.53 43.03
N CYS A 424 12.80 -25.00 43.94
CA CYS A 424 12.66 -23.66 44.52
C CYS A 424 14.04 -23.05 44.74
N SER A 425 14.08 -21.76 45.11
CA SER A 425 15.31 -21.04 45.46
C SER A 425 15.06 -20.10 46.64
N ASP A 426 15.86 -20.22 47.70
CA ASP A 426 15.98 -19.32 48.85
C ASP A 426 17.07 -18.23 48.62
N ASN A 427 17.68 -18.25 47.43
CA ASN A 427 18.80 -17.40 47.00
C ASN A 427 20.13 -17.69 47.70
N ASN A 428 20.32 -18.88 48.27
CA ASN A 428 21.57 -19.35 48.84
C ASN A 428 22.21 -20.41 47.94
N ALA A 429 23.13 -20.01 47.07
CA ALA A 429 23.83 -20.91 46.16
C ALA A 429 24.68 -21.99 46.86
N CYS A 430 24.91 -21.91 48.17
CA CYS A 430 25.80 -22.80 48.90
C CYS A 430 25.16 -24.06 49.46
N ASN A 431 23.83 -24.11 49.51
CA ASN A 431 23.10 -25.26 50.05
C ASN A 431 22.59 -26.21 48.96
N GLY A 432 23.00 -26.00 47.70
CA GLY A 432 22.73 -26.90 46.59
C GLY A 432 21.36 -26.73 45.95
N LEU A 433 20.90 -27.76 45.24
CA LEU A 433 19.59 -27.73 44.59
C LEU A 433 18.48 -27.87 45.63
N GLU A 434 17.65 -26.86 45.75
CA GLU A 434 16.61 -26.80 46.76
C GLU A 434 15.26 -27.32 46.23
N THR A 435 14.48 -27.87 47.15
CA THR A 435 13.17 -28.44 46.81
C THR A 435 12.12 -28.09 47.84
N CYS A 436 10.88 -27.98 47.38
CA CYS A 436 9.74 -27.71 48.25
C CYS A 436 9.41 -28.91 49.13
N ARG A 437 9.14 -28.65 50.40
CA ARG A 437 8.57 -29.63 51.31
C ARG A 437 7.66 -28.96 52.33
N GLY A 438 6.38 -29.35 52.35
CA GLY A 438 5.40 -28.76 53.28
C GLY A 438 5.20 -27.25 53.08
N GLY A 439 5.40 -26.75 51.86
CA GLY A 439 5.16 -25.35 51.47
C GLY A 439 6.32 -24.40 51.75
N ALA A 440 7.46 -24.91 52.20
CA ALA A 440 8.69 -24.14 52.40
C ALA A 440 9.82 -24.72 51.54
N CYS A 441 10.70 -23.84 51.04
CA CYS A 441 11.89 -24.25 50.31
C CYS A 441 12.92 -24.86 51.28
N GLN A 442 13.34 -26.09 51.00
CA GLN A 442 14.29 -26.82 51.82
C GLN A 442 15.65 -26.90 51.13
N PRO A 443 16.76 -26.65 51.87
CA PRO A 443 18.11 -26.75 51.34
C PRO A 443 18.45 -28.17 50.88
N GLY A 444 19.25 -28.26 49.82
CA GLY A 444 19.77 -29.52 49.28
C GLY A 444 21.12 -29.94 49.87
N ASN A 445 21.96 -30.56 49.03
CA ASN A 445 23.32 -30.94 49.40
C ASN A 445 24.26 -29.72 49.26
N PRO A 446 25.05 -29.38 50.29
CA PRO A 446 25.98 -28.26 50.23
C PRO A 446 26.92 -28.34 49.03
N LEU A 447 27.18 -27.18 48.41
CA LEU A 447 28.09 -27.04 47.27
C LEU A 447 29.53 -27.26 47.75
N ASP A 448 30.20 -28.29 47.21
CA ASP A 448 31.62 -28.53 47.46
C ASP A 448 32.46 -27.60 46.56
N CYS A 449 33.18 -26.68 47.19
CA CYS A 449 33.97 -25.67 46.50
C CYS A 449 35.46 -26.00 46.40
N ASN A 450 35.90 -27.14 46.95
CA ASN A 450 37.32 -27.50 46.98
C ASN A 450 37.87 -27.76 45.57
N ASP A 451 38.87 -26.99 45.14
CA ASP A 451 39.49 -27.14 43.83
C ASP A 451 40.82 -27.91 43.86
N PHE A 452 41.16 -28.49 45.01
CA PHE A 452 42.40 -29.24 45.29
C PHE A 452 43.68 -28.44 45.10
N ASN A 453 43.61 -27.11 44.98
CA ASN A 453 44.79 -26.27 44.93
C ASN A 453 45.16 -25.80 46.35
N PRO A 454 46.30 -26.23 46.90
CA PRO A 454 46.72 -25.85 48.26
C PRO A 454 47.06 -24.37 48.41
N CYS A 455 47.08 -23.59 47.31
CA CYS A 455 47.33 -22.16 47.30
C CYS A 455 46.07 -21.29 47.19
N THR A 456 44.89 -21.90 47.18
CA THR A 456 43.59 -21.22 47.27
C THR A 456 42.87 -21.63 48.54
N LEU A 457 42.18 -20.65 49.14
CA LEU A 457 41.19 -20.87 50.17
C LEU A 457 39.83 -20.86 49.50
N ASP A 458 39.20 -22.03 49.43
CA ASP A 458 37.91 -22.21 48.81
C ASP A 458 36.81 -22.02 49.84
N THR A 459 35.93 -21.05 49.61
CA THR A 459 34.78 -20.78 50.47
C THR A 459 33.52 -20.65 49.63
N CYS A 460 32.36 -20.86 50.24
CA CYS A 460 31.10 -20.65 49.55
C CYS A 460 30.43 -19.36 50.04
N ASN A 461 30.08 -18.48 49.11
CA ASN A 461 29.31 -17.26 49.36
C ASN A 461 27.83 -17.50 48.98
N PRO A 462 26.86 -17.26 49.90
CA PRO A 462 25.44 -17.51 49.63
C PRO A 462 24.89 -16.84 48.36
N GLY A 463 25.34 -15.63 48.01
CA GLY A 463 24.84 -14.91 46.84
C GLY A 463 25.58 -15.22 45.53
N SER A 464 26.83 -15.71 45.58
CA SER A 464 27.67 -15.89 44.38
C SER A 464 28.26 -17.29 44.21
N GLY A 465 27.95 -18.25 45.08
CA GLY A 465 28.46 -19.63 45.02
C GLY A 465 29.93 -19.73 45.43
N CYS A 466 30.67 -20.66 44.84
CA CYS A 466 32.07 -20.89 45.18
C CYS A 466 32.95 -19.68 44.86
N VAL A 467 33.63 -19.17 45.88
CA VAL A 467 34.60 -18.09 45.78
C VAL A 467 35.96 -18.58 46.27
N ARG A 468 37.01 -18.18 45.55
CA ARG A 468 38.38 -18.60 45.82
C ARG A 468 39.22 -17.39 46.18
N GLN A 469 39.96 -17.50 47.27
CA GLN A 469 40.89 -16.47 47.70
C GLN A 469 42.30 -17.02 47.70
N ASN A 470 43.23 -16.32 47.05
CA ASN A 470 44.63 -16.72 47.06
C ASN A 470 45.17 -16.70 48.50
N ILE A 471 45.82 -17.80 48.89
CA ILE A 471 46.59 -17.87 50.13
C ILE A 471 47.83 -16.96 49.97
N ALA A 472 48.31 -16.43 51.10
CA ALA A 472 49.40 -15.46 51.11
C ALA A 472 50.66 -15.98 50.39
N ASN A 473 51.26 -15.10 49.59
CA ASN A 473 52.50 -15.43 48.87
C ASN A 473 53.60 -15.85 49.85
N GLY A 474 54.32 -16.92 49.51
CA GLY A 474 55.35 -17.53 50.37
C GLY A 474 54.83 -18.58 51.36
N SER A 475 53.52 -18.85 51.38
CA SER A 475 52.99 -19.97 52.17
C SER A 475 53.48 -21.30 51.58
N PRO A 476 53.90 -22.26 52.43
CA PRO A 476 54.40 -23.55 51.95
C PRO A 476 53.30 -24.32 51.22
N CYS A 477 53.66 -24.87 50.07
CA CYS A 477 52.83 -25.79 49.30
C CYS A 477 53.72 -26.91 48.74
N ASP A 478 53.13 -27.88 48.04
CA ASP A 478 53.84 -28.99 47.40
C ASP A 478 53.24 -29.17 46.01
N ASP A 479 54.05 -29.00 44.96
CA ASP A 479 53.65 -29.17 43.56
C ASP A 479 53.84 -30.63 43.06
N GLY A 480 54.35 -31.51 43.93
CA GLY A 480 54.63 -32.91 43.65
C GLY A 480 55.96 -33.16 42.94
N ASN A 481 56.81 -32.14 42.76
CA ASN A 481 58.11 -32.26 42.10
C ASN A 481 59.27 -32.21 43.12
N LEU A 482 60.00 -33.31 43.27
CA LEU A 482 61.13 -33.39 44.19
C LEU A 482 62.41 -32.70 43.66
N CYS A 483 62.44 -32.30 42.39
CA CYS A 483 63.65 -31.84 41.71
C CYS A 483 63.83 -30.33 41.64
N ASN A 484 62.81 -29.53 41.98
CA ASN A 484 62.79 -28.07 41.85
C ASN A 484 62.88 -27.34 43.20
N GLY A 485 63.07 -28.06 44.30
CA GLY A 485 63.30 -27.49 45.64
C GLY A 485 62.01 -27.41 46.46
N ALA A 486 61.94 -26.46 47.38
CA ALA A 486 60.72 -26.24 48.17
C ALA A 486 59.72 -25.36 47.40
N ASP A 487 58.44 -25.68 47.47
CA ASP A 487 57.40 -24.90 46.81
C ASP A 487 56.73 -23.91 47.77
N ALA A 488 56.35 -22.78 47.20
CA ALA A 488 55.55 -21.80 47.90
C ALA A 488 54.50 -21.20 46.98
N CYS A 489 53.39 -20.78 47.59
CA CYS A 489 52.31 -20.13 46.87
C CYS A 489 52.78 -18.78 46.32
N GLN A 490 52.50 -18.54 45.05
CA GLN A 490 52.68 -17.24 44.40
C GLN A 490 51.46 -16.98 43.51
N ASN A 491 50.71 -15.93 43.85
CA ASN A 491 49.48 -15.52 43.17
C ASN A 491 48.48 -16.68 42.98
N GLY A 492 48.31 -17.51 44.01
CA GLY A 492 47.35 -18.62 44.01
C GLY A 492 47.83 -19.88 43.26
N THR A 493 49.09 -19.93 42.83
CA THR A 493 49.71 -21.11 42.21
C THR A 493 50.86 -21.59 43.08
N CYS A 494 51.02 -22.91 43.23
CA CYS A 494 52.18 -23.48 43.89
C CYS A 494 53.38 -23.48 42.93
N LEU A 495 54.45 -22.76 43.28
CA LEU A 495 55.65 -22.62 42.44
C LEU A 495 56.92 -22.92 43.24
N PRO A 496 57.97 -23.47 42.59
CA PRO A 496 59.25 -23.73 43.24
C PRO A 496 59.97 -22.43 43.59
N THR A 497 60.56 -22.40 44.78
CA THR A 497 61.30 -21.23 45.31
C THR A 497 62.79 -21.48 45.54
N GLY A 498 63.26 -22.72 45.31
CA GLY A 498 64.63 -23.15 45.59
C GLY A 498 65.47 -23.42 44.34
N ALA A 499 66.77 -23.63 44.55
CA ALA A 499 67.63 -24.27 43.55
C ALA A 499 67.28 -25.76 43.49
N GLY A 500 67.22 -26.30 42.27
CA GLY A 500 66.86 -27.70 42.04
C GLY A 500 67.81 -28.69 42.72
N LEU A 501 67.33 -29.91 42.93
CA LEU A 501 68.07 -30.98 43.57
C LEU A 501 69.32 -31.32 42.75
N ALA A 502 70.50 -31.09 43.32
CA ALA A 502 71.78 -31.39 42.66
C ALA A 502 72.09 -32.88 42.74
N CYS A 503 72.16 -33.55 41.59
CA CYS A 503 72.32 -35.01 41.50
C CYS A 503 73.72 -35.49 41.10
N ASP A 504 74.68 -34.57 40.91
CA ASP A 504 76.05 -34.89 40.47
C ASP A 504 76.81 -35.74 41.51
N ASP A 505 77.16 -36.98 41.15
CA ASP A 505 77.92 -37.89 42.00
C ASP A 505 79.43 -37.86 41.77
N HIS A 506 79.90 -36.94 40.92
CA HIS A 506 81.30 -36.73 40.54
C HIS A 506 81.96 -37.97 39.91
N ASN A 507 81.18 -38.94 39.45
CA ASN A 507 81.68 -40.12 38.76
C ASN A 507 81.56 -39.91 37.24
N PRO A 508 82.69 -39.77 36.50
CA PRO A 508 82.66 -39.57 35.05
C PRO A 508 82.10 -40.77 34.27
N CYS A 509 81.89 -41.91 34.95
CA CYS A 509 81.27 -43.10 34.38
C CYS A 509 79.76 -43.21 34.63
N THR A 510 79.12 -42.15 35.16
CA THR A 510 77.66 -42.02 35.28
C THR A 510 77.16 -40.75 34.60
N THR A 511 75.88 -40.73 34.25
CA THR A 511 75.13 -39.55 33.84
C THR A 511 74.07 -39.28 34.87
N ASP A 512 74.12 -38.09 35.47
CA ASP A 512 73.25 -37.70 36.56
C ASP A 512 72.00 -36.98 36.03
N SER A 513 70.85 -37.34 36.57
CA SER A 513 69.55 -36.78 36.20
C SER A 513 68.62 -36.73 37.41
N CYS A 514 67.66 -35.82 37.41
CA CYS A 514 66.64 -35.76 38.46
C CYS A 514 65.27 -36.14 37.90
N ASP A 515 64.64 -37.14 38.50
CA ASP A 515 63.28 -37.59 38.21
C ASP A 515 62.29 -36.83 39.12
N PRO A 516 61.34 -36.06 38.56
CA PRO A 516 60.43 -35.21 39.35
C PRO A 516 59.66 -35.94 40.46
N VAL A 517 59.45 -37.25 40.35
CA VAL A 517 58.70 -38.04 41.34
C VAL A 517 59.63 -38.89 42.21
N LEU A 518 60.78 -39.32 41.67
CA LEU A 518 61.66 -40.31 42.31
C LEU A 518 63.01 -39.77 42.78
N GLY A 519 63.32 -38.50 42.50
CA GLY A 519 64.56 -37.83 42.91
C GLY A 519 65.77 -38.16 42.03
N CYS A 520 66.97 -38.05 42.60
CA CYS A 520 68.21 -38.23 41.84
C CYS A 520 68.40 -39.65 41.30
N ARG A 521 68.85 -39.74 40.05
CA ARG A 521 69.18 -40.96 39.34
C ARG A 521 70.50 -40.80 38.60
N ASN A 522 71.42 -41.74 38.85
CA ASN A 522 72.74 -41.78 38.22
C ASN A 522 72.80 -43.05 37.36
N ALA A 523 72.89 -42.89 36.05
CA ALA A 523 72.88 -44.00 35.10
C ALA A 523 74.29 -44.28 34.56
N PRO A 524 74.76 -45.53 34.50
CA PRO A 524 76.09 -45.84 33.94
C PRO A 524 76.22 -45.36 32.49
N VAL A 525 77.35 -44.72 32.16
CA VAL A 525 77.71 -44.44 30.76
C VAL A 525 78.18 -45.71 30.06
N ALA A 526 78.23 -45.69 28.73
CA ALA A 526 78.58 -46.86 27.93
C ALA A 526 79.97 -47.42 28.28
N ASP A 527 80.07 -48.75 28.39
CA ASP A 527 81.34 -49.43 28.59
C ASP A 527 82.32 -49.10 27.46
N GLY A 528 83.59 -48.87 27.80
CA GLY A 528 84.63 -48.42 26.86
C GLY A 528 84.75 -46.89 26.74
N THR A 529 83.86 -46.11 27.35
CA THR A 529 83.99 -44.64 27.40
C THR A 529 85.26 -44.27 28.15
N ASN A 530 86.13 -43.45 27.55
CA ASN A 530 87.37 -43.03 28.20
C ASN A 530 87.05 -42.18 29.44
N CYS A 531 87.59 -42.59 30.58
CA CYS A 531 87.39 -41.92 31.87
C CYS A 531 88.71 -41.41 32.48
N GLY A 532 89.79 -41.36 31.68
CA GLY A 532 91.14 -40.92 32.07
C GLY A 532 92.21 -41.97 31.77
N GLY A 533 93.50 -41.63 31.83
CA GLY A 533 94.62 -42.56 31.60
C GLY A 533 95.99 -41.93 31.85
N GLY A 534 96.88 -42.65 32.54
CA GLY A 534 98.21 -42.18 32.99
C GLY A 534 99.39 -42.79 32.21
N LEU A 535 100.62 -42.63 32.70
CA LEU A 535 101.86 -43.00 31.99
C LEU A 535 102.04 -44.53 31.76
N CYS A 536 101.25 -45.38 32.42
CA CYS A 536 101.21 -46.83 32.20
C CYS A 536 99.94 -47.32 31.45
N GLY A 537 99.11 -46.44 30.85
CA GLY A 537 97.99 -46.86 29.98
C GLY A 537 96.70 -46.01 30.09
N THR A 538 95.73 -46.27 29.20
CA THR A 538 94.39 -45.65 29.19
C THR A 538 93.44 -46.34 30.18
N ALA A 539 92.40 -45.66 30.67
CA ALA A 539 91.32 -46.23 31.48
C ALA A 539 89.95 -45.96 30.82
N VAL A 540 89.04 -46.91 30.97
CA VAL A 540 87.72 -46.91 30.36
C VAL A 540 86.64 -47.25 31.39
N CYS A 541 85.43 -46.74 31.19
CA CYS A 541 84.28 -47.11 32.01
C CYS A 541 83.92 -48.57 31.76
N GLN A 542 83.66 -49.32 32.83
CA GLN A 542 83.10 -50.65 32.79
C GLN A 542 82.11 -50.82 33.96
N GLY A 543 80.84 -51.06 33.66
CA GLY A 543 79.80 -51.23 34.67
C GLY A 543 79.60 -50.01 35.58
N GLY A 544 79.83 -48.80 35.05
CA GLY A 544 79.70 -47.54 35.81
C GLY A 544 80.93 -47.16 36.65
N ALA A 545 82.04 -47.89 36.55
CA ALA A 545 83.31 -47.58 37.22
C ALA A 545 84.46 -47.40 36.22
N CYS A 546 85.43 -46.53 36.51
CA CYS A 546 86.59 -46.30 35.66
C CYS A 546 87.71 -47.35 35.93
N VAL A 547 88.09 -48.15 34.93
CA VAL A 547 89.07 -49.25 35.07
C VAL A 547 90.24 -49.16 34.05
N PRO A 548 91.49 -49.52 34.42
CA PRO A 548 92.65 -49.45 33.51
C PRO A 548 92.60 -50.46 32.34
N SER A 549 93.16 -50.11 31.18
CA SER A 549 93.18 -50.90 29.93
C SER A 549 94.59 -50.93 29.31
N GLY A 550 95.38 -51.98 29.61
CA GLY A 550 96.66 -52.32 28.96
C GLY A 550 97.88 -52.47 29.91
N THR A 551 98.76 -53.44 29.64
CA THR A 551 100.03 -53.67 30.36
C THR A 551 101.23 -53.31 29.48
N VAL A 552 102.04 -52.33 29.89
CA VAL A 552 103.33 -52.00 29.26
C VAL A 552 104.36 -53.06 29.67
N ASN A 553 105.08 -53.65 28.70
CA ASN A 553 106.20 -54.57 28.99
C ASN A 553 107.45 -53.76 29.36
N CYS A 554 107.97 -53.98 30.57
CA CYS A 554 109.09 -53.25 31.14
C CYS A 554 110.34 -54.13 31.34
N ASP A 555 110.45 -55.29 30.70
CA ASP A 555 111.60 -56.21 30.86
C ASP A 555 112.94 -55.56 30.41
N ASP A 556 113.96 -55.54 31.27
CA ASP A 556 115.31 -55.04 30.92
C ASP A 556 116.34 -56.12 30.57
N ASP A 557 115.89 -57.38 30.42
CA ASP A 557 116.71 -58.56 30.14
C ASP A 557 117.80 -58.82 31.21
N ASN A 558 117.71 -58.21 32.40
CA ASN A 558 118.59 -58.50 33.54
C ASN A 558 117.86 -59.37 34.57
N ALA A 559 118.19 -60.66 34.61
CA ALA A 559 117.57 -61.60 35.55
C ALA A 559 117.76 -61.24 37.04
N CYS A 560 118.73 -60.39 37.35
CA CYS A 560 119.04 -59.93 38.69
C CYS A 560 118.30 -58.60 39.04
N THR A 561 117.33 -58.16 38.22
CA THR A 561 116.33 -57.10 38.51
C THR A 561 114.89 -57.65 38.51
N ILE A 562 113.95 -56.87 39.06
CA ILE A 562 112.50 -57.10 38.99
C ILE A 562 111.90 -55.89 38.28
N ASP A 563 111.27 -56.17 37.14
CA ASP A 563 110.72 -55.15 36.28
C ASP A 563 109.22 -54.96 36.52
N SER A 564 108.80 -53.70 36.67
CA SER A 564 107.39 -53.33 36.92
C SER A 564 107.05 -51.95 36.35
N CYS A 565 105.79 -51.67 36.02
CA CYS A 565 105.33 -50.32 35.63
C CYS A 565 104.55 -49.69 36.78
N ALA A 566 104.96 -48.50 37.24
CA ALA A 566 104.20 -47.70 38.20
C ALA A 566 103.46 -46.56 37.48
N THR A 567 102.15 -46.41 37.71
CA THR A 567 101.23 -45.53 36.94
C THR A 567 101.58 -44.04 36.94
N ASP A 568 102.45 -43.63 37.85
CA ASP A 568 102.94 -42.28 38.10
C ASP A 568 104.43 -42.06 37.73
N VAL A 569 105.23 -43.13 37.57
CA VAL A 569 106.69 -43.03 37.34
C VAL A 569 107.17 -43.74 36.05
N GLY A 570 106.40 -44.68 35.47
CA GLY A 570 106.79 -45.46 34.30
C GLY A 570 107.45 -46.81 34.64
N CYS A 571 108.27 -47.36 33.74
CA CYS A 571 108.99 -48.61 33.98
C CYS A 571 110.05 -48.44 35.08
N LEU A 572 110.05 -49.36 36.04
CA LEU A 572 110.95 -49.44 37.19
C LEU A 572 111.65 -50.80 37.19
N HIS A 573 112.96 -50.79 37.34
CA HIS A 573 113.82 -51.99 37.41
C HIS A 573 114.50 -52.01 38.78
N MET A 574 114.05 -52.88 39.69
CA MET A 574 114.58 -52.95 41.06
C MET A 574 115.55 -54.12 41.22
N PRO A 575 116.77 -53.91 41.75
CA PRO A 575 117.74 -54.99 41.92
C PRO A 575 117.25 -56.06 42.90
N ARG A 576 117.44 -57.34 42.56
CA ARG A 576 117.15 -58.49 43.42
C ARG A 576 118.20 -58.59 44.55
N PRO A 577 117.82 -59.17 45.71
CA PRO A 577 118.75 -59.39 46.81
C PRO A 577 119.93 -60.30 46.43
N ASP A 578 121.10 -60.03 47.03
CA ASP A 578 122.29 -60.88 46.86
C ASP A 578 122.00 -62.33 47.29
N GLY A 579 122.49 -63.30 46.50
CA GLY A 579 122.19 -64.72 46.69
C GLY A 579 120.97 -65.24 45.93
N TYR A 580 120.32 -64.43 45.08
CA TYR A 580 119.31 -64.94 44.14
C TYR A 580 119.99 -65.63 42.95
N GLU A 581 119.57 -66.85 42.61
CA GLU A 581 120.18 -67.65 41.55
C GLU A 581 119.93 -67.00 40.18
N CYS A 582 121.00 -66.64 39.47
CA CYS A 582 120.92 -66.12 38.09
C CYS A 582 121.26 -67.22 37.05
N GLY A 583 121.32 -68.50 37.48
CA GLY A 583 121.57 -69.69 36.66
C GLY A 583 123.01 -70.22 36.73
N ASP A 584 123.20 -71.53 36.47
CA ASP A 584 124.51 -72.21 36.33
C ASP A 584 125.52 -71.93 37.47
N CYS A 585 125.09 -72.10 38.71
CA CYS A 585 125.93 -71.92 39.91
C CYS A 585 126.52 -70.49 40.04
N VAL A 586 125.80 -69.47 39.58
CA VAL A 586 126.12 -68.04 39.75
C VAL A 586 124.98 -67.32 40.48
N MET A 587 125.32 -66.44 41.42
CA MET A 587 124.35 -65.73 42.27
C MET A 587 124.39 -64.22 42.02
N CYS A 588 123.26 -63.54 42.24
CA CYS A 588 123.21 -62.07 42.35
C CYS A 588 124.21 -61.62 43.42
N GLN A 589 125.10 -60.71 43.06
CA GLN A 589 125.89 -59.95 44.02
C GLN A 589 126.01 -58.50 43.54
N ALA A 590 125.53 -57.57 44.36
CA ALA A 590 125.42 -56.15 44.04
C ALA A 590 124.66 -55.88 42.70
N GLY A 591 123.56 -56.60 42.46
CA GLY A 591 122.69 -56.38 41.29
C GLY A 591 123.23 -56.94 39.96
N THR A 592 124.30 -57.74 39.98
CA THR A 592 124.87 -58.43 38.81
C THR A 592 125.26 -59.87 39.16
N CYS A 593 125.36 -60.77 38.18
CA CYS A 593 125.78 -62.16 38.41
C CYS A 593 127.30 -62.25 38.71
N SER A 594 127.72 -62.86 39.83
CA SER A 594 129.15 -63.09 40.13
C SER A 594 129.42 -64.47 40.77
N ALA A 595 130.58 -65.08 40.47
CA ALA A 595 130.92 -66.48 40.79
C ALA A 595 131.98 -66.58 41.91
N GLU A 596 131.62 -67.12 43.08
CA GLU A 596 132.57 -67.69 44.06
C GLU A 596 131.84 -68.44 45.20
N VAL A 597 132.12 -69.75 45.36
CA VAL A 597 132.50 -70.49 46.60
C VAL A 597 132.46 -72.02 46.33
N PRO A 598 133.39 -72.82 46.88
CA PRO A 598 133.84 -74.10 46.32
C PRO A 598 133.16 -75.34 46.93
N ASP A 599 133.23 -76.45 46.17
CA ASP A 599 132.85 -77.84 46.51
C ASP A 599 131.47 -78.36 46.02
N CYS A 600 131.15 -78.13 44.75
CA CYS A 600 130.06 -78.84 44.08
C CYS A 600 130.56 -80.19 43.53
N LYS A 601 130.38 -81.28 44.29
CA LYS A 601 130.52 -82.66 43.83
C LYS A 601 129.15 -83.28 43.52
N SER A 602 129.14 -84.08 42.45
CA SER A 602 128.06 -84.89 41.88
C SER A 602 127.39 -85.87 42.84
N ASP A 603 126.07 -86.05 42.68
CA ASP A 603 125.25 -87.29 42.77
C ASP A 603 123.78 -86.83 42.97
N GLY A 604 122.73 -87.22 42.24
CA GLY A 604 122.43 -88.42 41.48
C GLY A 604 121.07 -88.97 41.94
N CYS A 605 120.11 -89.13 41.01
CA CYS A 605 118.79 -89.81 41.11
C CYS A 605 117.60 -88.95 41.61
N GLY A 606 116.42 -88.89 40.99
CA GLY A 606 115.87 -89.64 39.86
C GLY A 606 114.46 -90.16 40.18
N CYS A 607 113.46 -89.77 39.34
CA CYS A 607 112.15 -90.43 39.05
C CYS A 607 111.16 -90.69 40.21
N GLY A 608 109.83 -90.66 40.07
CA GLY A 608 108.91 -90.51 38.94
C GLY A 608 107.45 -90.76 39.41
N THR A 609 106.49 -90.24 38.63
CA THR A 609 105.11 -90.72 38.33
C THR A 609 104.31 -91.56 39.34
N ALA A 610 103.02 -91.23 39.54
CA ALA A 610 101.87 -91.93 38.94
C ALA A 610 100.51 -91.56 39.57
N ASP A 611 99.46 -91.77 38.78
CA ASP A 611 98.03 -91.49 38.93
C ASP A 611 97.31 -92.10 40.15
N GLY A 612 96.08 -91.61 40.42
CA GLY A 612 95.08 -92.39 41.15
C GLY A 612 93.87 -91.62 41.68
N ALA A 613 92.69 -92.00 41.19
CA ALA A 613 91.36 -91.49 41.52
C ALA A 613 90.85 -91.81 42.95
N GLY A 614 89.76 -91.14 43.38
CA GLY A 614 88.82 -91.71 44.37
C GLY A 614 88.19 -90.77 45.41
N THR A 615 86.96 -90.33 45.14
CA THR A 615 85.74 -90.27 46.00
C THR A 615 85.79 -89.95 47.51
N GLY A 616 84.78 -89.15 47.94
CA GLY A 616 84.21 -89.09 49.30
C GLY A 616 84.52 -87.75 50.00
N GLY A 617 83.60 -86.88 50.39
CA GLY A 617 82.25 -87.07 50.92
C GLY A 617 82.28 -86.84 52.43
N LEU A 618 81.96 -85.63 52.91
CA LEU A 618 81.46 -85.43 54.27
C LEU A 618 80.74 -84.08 54.43
N ALA A 619 79.59 -84.17 55.09
CA ALA A 619 78.61 -83.12 55.33
C ALA A 619 78.80 -82.44 56.69
N MET A 620 78.31 -81.20 56.79
CA MET A 620 77.75 -80.52 57.97
C MET A 620 77.62 -79.03 57.56
N LEU A 621 76.63 -78.20 57.91
CA LEU A 621 75.34 -78.26 58.60
C LEU A 621 74.97 -76.75 58.75
N LEU A 622 73.71 -76.35 58.55
CA LEU A 622 73.05 -75.17 59.22
C LEU A 622 73.58 -73.75 58.87
N LEU A 623 72.80 -72.71 58.57
CA LEU A 623 71.40 -72.35 58.81
C LEU A 623 70.94 -71.35 57.74
N ALA A 624 69.75 -71.56 57.20
CA ALA A 624 68.86 -70.47 56.71
C ALA A 624 68.18 -69.81 57.95
N PRO A 625 67.48 -68.65 57.87
CA PRO A 625 66.20 -68.65 57.15
C PRO A 625 65.70 -67.30 56.56
N PHE A 626 64.83 -67.40 55.53
CA PHE A 626 63.49 -66.76 55.41
C PHE A 626 63.38 -65.20 55.44
N LEU A 627 62.67 -64.49 54.55
CA LEU A 627 61.27 -64.64 54.10
C LEU A 627 60.92 -63.79 52.86
N ARG A 628 60.22 -64.42 51.91
CA ARG A 628 59.00 -64.00 51.17
C ARG A 628 58.81 -62.58 50.61
N ARG A 629 58.70 -62.57 49.26
CA ARG A 629 57.62 -62.01 48.43
C ARG A 629 56.23 -61.89 49.11
N LYS A 630 55.54 -60.77 48.87
CA LYS A 630 54.23 -60.67 48.17
C LYS A 630 53.84 -59.19 48.03
N ARG A 631 53.68 -58.70 46.79
CA ARG A 631 52.37 -58.41 46.14
C ARG A 631 51.52 -57.38 46.89
N SER A 632 51.56 -56.16 46.38
CA SER A 632 50.42 -55.30 46.02
C SER A 632 50.89 -54.41 44.89
#